data_AF-A0AAE2XZV8-F1
#
_entry.id   AF-A0AAE2XZV8-F1
#
_cell.length_a   1.000
_cell.length_b   1.000
_cell.length_c   1.000
_cell.angle_alpha   90.00
_cell.angle_beta   90.00
_cell.angle_gamma   90.00
#
_symmetry.space_group_name_H-M   'P 1'
#
loop_
_entity.id
_entity.type
_entity.pdbx_description
1 polymer ?
#
loop_
_entity_poly.entity_id
_entity_poly.type
_entity_poly.pdbx_seq_one_letter_code
_entity_poly.pdbx_strand_id
1 'polypeptide(L)'
;MFDDIPVDVGVVYEGERIRGKDMQFEFGGPNVEQKFELVQARDMKEIEDGKITIQGPDLKDLEEGKSYPLGILVEVAGKEIEKDLEAVLERRIHEFINFVEGFMHLNQRYDIWLRLSKASYKKGFNSFQFLGKVLTRLFKSEFPIIEKIQVTFITDPKKVSEWYKKALQIYEARDARARGMKDEDVTEFYGCVLCQSFAPSHVCIISPNRISLCGAINWFDARAAARVDPKGPNFMVPKGELLDEVHGEYSGVNEVAKQKSLGEVERVWMYSMFGYPHTSCGCFEAIAFYIPEVDGIGIVDRGYEGTAVNGLAFSTMANQTGGGKQVEGFNGIAIEYMRSPRFLQADGG
;
A
#
# COMPACT_ATOMS: atom_id res chain seq x y z
N MET A 1 -2.70 17.74 -20.05
CA MET A 1 -1.61 16.78 -19.66
C MET A 1 -1.95 15.36 -20.10
N PHE A 2 -3.23 15.00 -20.16
CA PHE A 2 -3.71 13.65 -20.45
C PHE A 2 -4.68 13.62 -21.64
N ASP A 3 -4.59 14.60 -22.54
CA ASP A 3 -5.51 14.82 -23.65
C ASP A 3 -5.50 13.66 -24.68
N ASP A 4 -4.47 12.81 -24.67
CA ASP A 4 -4.33 11.58 -25.46
C ASP A 4 -4.74 10.30 -24.69
N ILE A 5 -5.31 10.43 -23.50
CA ILE A 5 -5.86 9.33 -22.68
C ILE A 5 -7.38 9.31 -22.89
N PRO A 6 -8.00 8.15 -23.13
CA PRO A 6 -9.42 8.04 -23.50
C PRO A 6 -10.40 8.32 -22.34
N VAL A 7 -9.89 8.55 -21.13
CA VAL A 7 -10.67 8.78 -19.92
C VAL A 7 -10.01 9.89 -19.11
N ASP A 8 -10.76 10.46 -18.17
CA ASP A 8 -10.24 11.51 -17.31
C ASP A 8 -9.18 10.97 -16.34
N VAL A 9 -8.22 11.82 -15.98
CA VAL A 9 -7.16 11.50 -15.02
C VAL A 9 -7.07 12.63 -14.00
N GLY A 10 -7.28 12.31 -12.72
CA GLY A 10 -7.20 13.27 -11.62
C GLY A 10 -7.55 12.67 -10.25
N VAL A 11 -7.20 13.41 -9.20
CA VAL A 11 -7.39 13.01 -7.78
C VAL A 11 -8.84 12.70 -7.41
N VAL A 12 -9.81 13.25 -8.15
CA VAL A 12 -11.24 13.04 -7.92
C VAL A 12 -11.66 11.57 -8.08
N TYR A 13 -10.91 10.78 -8.85
CA TYR A 13 -11.18 9.36 -9.09
C TYR A 13 -10.54 8.44 -8.05
N GLU A 14 -9.68 8.96 -7.17
CA GLU A 14 -8.88 8.12 -6.26
C GLU A 14 -9.75 7.20 -5.40
N GLY A 15 -10.91 7.70 -4.98
CA GLY A 15 -11.90 6.99 -4.17
C GLY A 15 -12.73 5.93 -4.91
N GLU A 16 -12.58 5.77 -6.23
CA GLU A 16 -13.46 4.93 -7.04
C GLU A 16 -13.38 3.44 -6.64
N ARG A 17 -14.53 2.79 -6.64
CA ARG A 17 -14.68 1.36 -6.32
C ARG A 17 -15.50 0.66 -7.38
N ILE A 18 -14.88 -0.33 -8.02
CA ILE A 18 -15.47 -1.07 -9.12
C ILE A 18 -15.97 -2.41 -8.59
N ARG A 19 -17.28 -2.61 -8.60
CA ARG A 19 -17.92 -3.88 -8.22
C ARG A 19 -17.79 -4.90 -9.35
N GLY A 20 -17.85 -6.19 -9.04
CA GLY A 20 -17.65 -7.26 -10.03
C GLY A 20 -18.59 -7.19 -11.24
N LYS A 21 -19.83 -6.71 -11.05
CA LYS A 21 -20.79 -6.52 -12.14
C LYS A 21 -20.41 -5.40 -13.14
N ASP A 22 -19.65 -4.41 -12.68
CA ASP A 22 -19.27 -3.21 -13.44
C ASP A 22 -17.83 -3.31 -14.00
N MET A 23 -17.15 -4.42 -13.69
CA MET A 23 -15.78 -4.71 -14.08
C MET A 23 -15.70 -5.24 -15.51
N GLN A 24 -14.79 -4.68 -16.29
CA GLN A 24 -14.35 -5.23 -17.56
C GLN A 24 -13.34 -6.36 -17.33
N PHE A 25 -12.29 -6.11 -16.54
CA PHE A 25 -11.24 -7.08 -16.21
C PHE A 25 -10.82 -6.94 -14.76
N GLU A 26 -10.44 -8.06 -14.15
CA GLU A 26 -9.74 -8.09 -12.87
C GLU A 26 -8.26 -8.45 -13.11
N PHE A 27 -7.36 -7.80 -12.38
CA PHE A 27 -5.96 -8.20 -12.34
C PHE A 27 -5.52 -8.44 -10.90
N GLY A 28 -4.83 -9.54 -10.67
CA GLY A 28 -4.49 -9.91 -9.30
C GLY A 28 -5.73 -10.24 -8.46
N GLY A 29 -5.76 -9.76 -7.22
CA GLY A 29 -6.86 -10.05 -6.28
C GLY A 29 -6.87 -11.51 -5.80
N PRO A 30 -7.98 -11.95 -5.17
CA PRO A 30 -8.05 -13.28 -4.54
C PRO A 30 -8.01 -14.43 -5.55
N ASN A 31 -8.53 -14.21 -6.77
CA ASN A 31 -8.63 -15.23 -7.80
C ASN A 31 -7.31 -15.52 -8.54
N VAL A 32 -6.24 -14.78 -8.22
CA VAL A 32 -4.95 -14.86 -8.91
C VAL A 32 -3.85 -14.93 -7.86
N GLU A 33 -3.18 -16.08 -7.81
CA GLU A 33 -2.13 -16.34 -6.83
C GLU A 33 -0.90 -15.44 -7.06
N GLN A 34 -0.40 -15.38 -8.30
CA GLN A 34 0.86 -14.73 -8.64
C GLN A 34 0.61 -13.41 -9.37
N LYS A 35 1.02 -12.33 -8.71
CA LYS A 35 0.80 -10.93 -9.08
C LYS A 35 1.82 -10.07 -8.36
N PHE A 36 2.25 -8.96 -8.94
CA PHE A 36 3.15 -8.05 -8.25
C PHE A 36 3.17 -6.63 -8.85
N GLU A 37 3.58 -5.65 -8.06
CA GLU A 37 4.09 -4.37 -8.54
C GLU A 37 5.47 -4.08 -7.95
N LEU A 38 6.41 -3.63 -8.78
CA LEU A 38 7.79 -3.46 -8.37
C LEU A 38 8.39 -2.20 -9.01
N VAL A 39 8.96 -1.33 -8.19
CA VAL A 39 9.86 -0.28 -8.67
C VAL A 39 11.31 -0.72 -8.50
N GLN A 40 12.16 -0.45 -9.50
CA GLN A 40 13.60 -0.64 -9.38
C GLN A 40 14.37 0.60 -9.84
N ALA A 41 15.34 1.01 -9.02
CA ALA A 41 16.35 1.97 -9.43
C ALA A 41 17.31 1.30 -10.43
N ARG A 42 17.60 2.01 -11.52
CA ARG A 42 18.47 1.56 -12.61
C ARG A 42 19.50 2.62 -12.95
N ASP A 43 20.58 2.18 -13.58
CA ASP A 43 21.53 3.10 -14.18
C ASP A 43 20.91 3.78 -15.42
N MET A 44 21.29 5.04 -15.65
CA MET A 44 20.81 5.84 -16.78
C MET A 44 21.03 5.20 -18.16
N LYS A 45 21.93 4.22 -18.27
CA LYS A 45 22.26 3.50 -19.51
C LYS A 45 21.43 2.22 -19.70
N GLU A 46 20.81 1.71 -18.63
CA GLU A 46 20.06 0.45 -18.65
C GLU A 46 18.64 0.63 -19.17
N ILE A 47 18.10 1.85 -19.06
CA ILE A 47 16.70 2.14 -19.41
C ILE A 47 16.54 3.25 -20.45
N GLU A 48 15.42 3.16 -21.16
CA GLU A 48 14.98 4.09 -22.21
C GLU A 48 13.81 4.92 -21.68
N ASP A 49 13.94 6.25 -21.69
CA ASP A 49 12.93 7.15 -21.13
C ASP A 49 11.61 7.06 -21.90
N GLY A 50 10.51 6.92 -21.17
CA GLY A 50 9.15 6.83 -21.69
C GLY A 50 8.80 5.50 -22.35
N LYS A 51 9.69 4.50 -22.31
CA LYS A 51 9.41 3.18 -22.91
C LYS A 51 8.31 2.46 -22.14
N ILE A 52 7.32 1.97 -22.87
CA ILE A 52 6.23 1.15 -22.33
C ILE A 52 6.19 -0.19 -23.05
N THR A 53 6.40 -1.27 -22.29
CA THR A 53 6.44 -2.64 -22.81
C THR A 53 5.27 -3.45 -22.25
N ILE A 54 4.65 -4.28 -23.10
CA ILE A 54 3.61 -5.23 -22.70
C ILE A 54 4.12 -6.63 -23.02
N GLN A 55 4.26 -7.47 -22.00
CA GLN A 55 4.77 -8.84 -22.10
C GLN A 55 3.65 -9.84 -21.85
N GLY A 56 2.92 -10.17 -22.90
CA GLY A 56 1.72 -11.01 -22.86
C GLY A 56 0.56 -10.34 -23.59
N PRO A 57 -0.67 -10.85 -23.42
CA PRO A 57 -1.88 -10.23 -23.98
C PRO A 57 -2.11 -8.81 -23.43
N ASP A 58 -2.52 -7.88 -24.30
CA ASP A 58 -2.95 -6.54 -23.88
C ASP A 58 -4.46 -6.55 -23.58
N LEU A 59 -5.00 -5.48 -23.01
CA LEU A 59 -6.41 -5.38 -22.58
C LEU A 59 -7.42 -5.76 -23.68
N LYS A 60 -7.18 -5.33 -24.93
CA LYS A 60 -8.04 -5.66 -26.08
C LYS A 60 -8.06 -7.14 -26.47
N ASP A 61 -7.07 -7.91 -26.02
CA ASP A 61 -6.90 -9.33 -26.32
C ASP A 61 -7.51 -10.21 -25.21
N LEU A 62 -8.01 -9.60 -24.13
CA LEU A 62 -8.59 -10.28 -22.98
C LEU A 62 -10.09 -10.48 -23.12
N GLU A 63 -10.60 -11.57 -22.56
CA GLU A 63 -12.02 -11.84 -22.44
C GLU A 63 -12.63 -11.09 -21.24
N GLU A 64 -13.78 -10.45 -21.47
CA GLU A 64 -14.52 -9.66 -20.48
C GLU A 64 -14.91 -10.50 -19.26
N GLY A 65 -14.87 -9.88 -18.08
CA GLY A 65 -15.37 -10.44 -16.82
C GLY A 65 -14.44 -11.45 -16.16
N LYS A 66 -13.22 -11.66 -16.69
CA LYS A 66 -12.24 -12.61 -16.15
C LYS A 66 -11.14 -11.94 -15.31
N SER A 67 -10.42 -12.77 -14.56
CA SER A 67 -9.26 -12.38 -13.76
C SER A 67 -7.96 -12.84 -14.40
N TYR A 68 -6.94 -11.98 -14.37
CA TYR A 68 -5.65 -12.22 -15.04
C TYR A 68 -4.46 -11.94 -14.11
N PRO A 69 -3.34 -12.66 -14.27
CA PRO A 69 -2.09 -12.30 -13.62
C PRO A 69 -1.56 -10.97 -14.17
N LEU A 70 -0.95 -10.19 -13.28
CA LEU A 70 -0.33 -8.92 -13.64
C LEU A 70 0.95 -8.70 -12.83
N GLY A 71 2.02 -8.40 -13.54
CA GLY A 71 3.23 -7.78 -13.02
C GLY A 71 3.33 -6.35 -13.53
N ILE A 72 3.46 -5.38 -12.64
CA ILE A 72 3.75 -3.99 -12.99
C ILE A 72 5.20 -3.71 -12.59
N LEU A 73 6.11 -3.62 -13.56
CA LEU A 73 7.51 -3.27 -13.32
C LEU A 73 7.76 -1.84 -13.78
N VAL A 74 8.13 -0.97 -12.85
CA VAL A 74 8.50 0.42 -13.12
C VAL A 74 9.99 0.58 -12.84
N GLU A 75 10.76 0.95 -13.84
CA GLU A 75 12.19 1.16 -13.70
C GLU A 75 12.50 2.64 -13.85
N VAL A 76 13.21 3.20 -12.87
CA VAL A 76 13.50 4.64 -12.79
C VAL A 76 15.00 4.87 -12.70
N ALA A 77 15.47 5.96 -13.31
CA ALA A 77 16.85 6.40 -13.22
C ALA A 77 16.94 7.92 -13.13
N GLY A 78 17.92 8.40 -12.37
CA GLY A 78 18.20 9.82 -12.16
C GLY A 78 19.35 9.96 -11.19
N LYS A 79 20.03 11.13 -11.17
CA LYS A 79 21.21 11.33 -10.30
C LYS A 79 20.90 11.20 -8.81
N GLU A 80 19.68 11.53 -8.42
CA GLU A 80 19.20 11.50 -7.03
C GLU A 80 18.35 10.26 -6.72
N ILE A 81 18.26 9.31 -7.66
CA ILE A 81 17.53 8.05 -7.48
C ILE A 81 18.43 7.04 -6.75
N GLU A 82 18.11 6.79 -5.49
CA GLU A 82 18.74 5.77 -4.65
C GLU A 82 17.83 4.54 -4.52
N LYS A 83 18.40 3.37 -4.20
CA LYS A 83 17.62 2.15 -3.94
C LYS A 83 16.61 2.32 -2.79
N ASP A 84 16.92 3.20 -1.85
CA ASP A 84 16.06 3.50 -0.69
C ASP A 84 14.78 4.23 -1.09
N LEU A 85 14.70 4.76 -2.32
CA LEU A 85 13.49 5.37 -2.88
C LEU A 85 12.59 4.38 -3.60
N GLU A 86 13.03 3.14 -3.83
CA GLU A 86 12.23 2.17 -4.59
C GLU A 86 10.87 1.92 -3.94
N ALA A 87 10.83 1.64 -2.63
CA ALA A 87 9.57 1.39 -1.92
C ALA A 87 8.67 2.63 -1.85
N VAL A 88 9.27 3.83 -1.74
CA VAL A 88 8.56 5.11 -1.74
C VAL A 88 7.84 5.32 -3.07
N LEU A 89 8.56 5.15 -4.17
CA LEU A 89 8.02 5.29 -5.52
C LEU A 89 7.01 4.17 -5.83
N GLU A 90 7.28 2.95 -5.38
CA GLU A 90 6.39 1.80 -5.57
C GLU A 90 5.03 2.03 -4.96
N ARG A 91 4.97 2.65 -3.76
CA ARG A 91 3.69 2.96 -3.14
C ARG A 91 2.85 3.95 -3.96
N ARG A 92 3.47 4.80 -4.78
CA ARG A 92 2.77 5.78 -5.64
C ARG A 92 2.09 5.13 -6.84
N ILE A 93 2.44 3.89 -7.20
CA ILE A 93 1.69 3.12 -8.21
C ILE A 93 0.22 3.03 -7.79
N HIS A 94 -0.05 2.78 -6.50
CA HIS A 94 -1.41 2.71 -5.98
C HIS A 94 -2.22 3.97 -6.28
N GLU A 95 -1.69 5.14 -5.94
CA GLU A 95 -2.38 6.41 -6.09
C GLU A 95 -2.52 6.80 -7.57
N PHE A 96 -1.44 6.67 -8.33
CA PHE A 96 -1.42 7.07 -9.73
C PHE A 96 -2.35 6.23 -10.62
N ILE A 97 -2.52 4.94 -10.30
CA ILE A 97 -3.53 4.12 -10.99
C ILE A 97 -4.94 4.53 -10.58
N ASN A 98 -5.19 4.82 -9.30
CA ASN A 98 -6.50 5.26 -8.82
C ASN A 98 -6.88 6.67 -9.31
N PHE A 99 -5.93 7.48 -9.81
CA PHE A 99 -6.27 8.75 -10.47
C PHE A 99 -6.89 8.57 -11.85
N VAL A 100 -6.84 7.39 -12.45
CA VAL A 100 -7.43 7.13 -13.77
C VAL A 100 -8.90 6.73 -13.60
N GLU A 101 -9.81 7.48 -14.23
CA GLU A 101 -11.25 7.18 -14.20
C GLU A 101 -11.53 5.72 -14.60
N GLY A 102 -12.26 5.01 -13.74
CA GLY A 102 -12.62 3.61 -13.94
C GLY A 102 -11.46 2.62 -13.77
N PHE A 103 -10.38 3.02 -13.13
CA PHE A 103 -9.48 2.09 -12.46
C PHE A 103 -9.72 2.06 -10.96
N MET A 104 -9.55 0.88 -10.39
CA MET A 104 -9.44 0.68 -8.94
C MET A 104 -8.18 -0.12 -8.71
N HIS A 105 -7.25 0.40 -7.91
CA HIS A 105 -6.07 -0.31 -7.43
C HIS A 105 -6.11 -0.43 -5.90
N LEU A 106 -5.88 -1.62 -5.38
CA LEU A 106 -5.85 -1.93 -3.96
C LEU A 106 -4.56 -2.65 -3.60
N ASN A 107 -4.25 -2.65 -2.30
CA ASN A 107 -3.10 -3.32 -1.69
C ASN A 107 -1.76 -2.78 -2.23
N GLN A 108 -0.77 -3.66 -2.39
CA GLN A 108 0.64 -3.35 -2.67
C GLN A 108 1.46 -4.61 -2.99
N ARG A 109 2.68 -4.43 -3.51
CA ARG A 109 3.70 -5.48 -3.72
C ARG A 109 3.11 -6.72 -4.38
N TYR A 110 3.18 -7.88 -3.74
CA TYR A 110 2.73 -9.18 -4.24
C TYR A 110 1.22 -9.42 -4.05
N ASP A 111 0.49 -8.48 -3.43
CA ASP A 111 -0.93 -8.64 -3.14
C ASP A 111 -1.82 -7.63 -3.87
N ILE A 112 -1.32 -6.99 -4.93
CA ILE A 112 -2.08 -6.01 -5.71
C ILE A 112 -3.42 -6.56 -6.20
N TRP A 113 -4.42 -5.68 -6.27
CA TRP A 113 -5.71 -6.00 -6.85
C TRP A 113 -6.23 -4.83 -7.65
N LEU A 114 -6.35 -5.03 -8.97
CA LEU A 114 -6.82 -4.01 -9.89
C LEU A 114 -8.11 -4.42 -10.57
N ARG A 115 -8.94 -3.43 -10.87
CA ARG A 115 -10.08 -3.56 -11.79
C ARG A 115 -10.09 -2.41 -12.78
N LEU A 116 -10.47 -2.73 -14.02
CA LEU A 116 -10.88 -1.75 -15.03
C LEU A 116 -12.40 -1.82 -15.19
N SER A 117 -13.08 -0.68 -15.28
CA SER A 117 -14.53 -0.61 -15.45
C SER A 117 -14.94 -0.83 -16.91
N LYS A 118 -16.14 -1.38 -17.13
CA LYS A 118 -16.74 -1.50 -18.48
C LYS A 118 -16.93 -0.14 -19.14
N ALA A 119 -17.23 0.89 -18.34
CA ALA A 119 -17.44 2.26 -18.82
C ALA A 119 -16.15 2.85 -19.42
N SER A 120 -15.02 2.74 -18.72
CA SER A 120 -13.73 3.24 -19.18
C SER A 120 -13.19 2.44 -20.37
N TYR A 121 -13.39 1.13 -20.38
CA TYR A 121 -13.07 0.32 -21.56
C TYR A 121 -13.88 0.76 -22.80
N LYS A 122 -15.19 1.01 -22.64
CA LYS A 122 -16.07 1.50 -23.72
C LYS A 122 -15.69 2.91 -24.21
N LYS A 123 -15.14 3.76 -23.34
CA LYS A 123 -14.58 5.08 -23.71
C LYS A 123 -13.30 4.97 -24.54
N GLY A 124 -12.66 3.80 -24.58
CA GLY A 124 -11.50 3.52 -25.41
C GLY A 124 -10.24 3.12 -24.62
N PHE A 125 -10.33 2.96 -23.29
CA PHE A 125 -9.19 2.49 -22.48
C PHE A 125 -8.97 0.98 -22.67
N ASN A 126 -8.46 0.60 -23.84
CA ASN A 126 -8.34 -0.78 -24.31
C ASN A 126 -6.88 -1.25 -24.47
N SER A 127 -5.93 -0.53 -23.88
CA SER A 127 -4.52 -0.92 -23.87
C SER A 127 -3.81 -0.44 -22.60
N PHE A 128 -2.91 -1.25 -22.05
CA PHE A 128 -2.00 -0.86 -20.99
C PHE A 128 -1.03 0.27 -21.40
N GLN A 129 -0.89 0.55 -22.71
CA GLN A 129 -0.13 1.71 -23.19
C GLN A 129 -0.63 3.02 -22.59
N PHE A 130 -1.95 3.18 -22.43
CA PHE A 130 -2.53 4.38 -21.80
C PHE A 130 -2.13 4.47 -20.33
N LEU A 131 -2.21 3.36 -19.60
CA LEU A 131 -1.82 3.33 -18.18
C LEU A 131 -0.33 3.60 -18.00
N GLY A 132 0.53 3.02 -18.83
CA GLY A 132 1.97 3.28 -18.83
C GLY A 132 2.32 4.74 -19.09
N LYS A 133 1.59 5.41 -19.99
CA LYS A 133 1.74 6.86 -20.24
C LYS A 133 1.34 7.69 -19.03
N VAL A 134 0.21 7.35 -18.40
CA VAL A 134 -0.25 8.04 -17.19
C VAL A 134 0.78 7.89 -16.07
N LEU A 135 1.20 6.66 -15.76
CA LEU A 135 2.23 6.39 -14.76
C LEU A 135 3.51 7.18 -15.05
N THR A 136 4.04 7.09 -16.27
CA THR A 136 5.24 7.81 -16.71
C THR A 136 5.13 9.31 -16.42
N ARG A 137 4.01 9.94 -16.77
CA ARG A 137 3.81 11.38 -16.62
C ARG A 137 3.61 11.79 -15.16
N LEU A 138 2.84 11.03 -14.39
CA LEU A 138 2.61 11.29 -12.96
C LEU A 138 3.90 11.10 -12.16
N PHE A 139 4.65 10.03 -12.38
CA PHE A 139 5.95 9.82 -11.73
C PHE A 139 6.91 10.99 -11.97
N LYS A 140 7.10 11.43 -13.23
CA LYS A 140 8.01 12.55 -13.52
C LYS A 140 7.51 13.90 -13.00
N SER A 141 6.18 14.09 -12.92
CA SER A 141 5.57 15.30 -12.38
C SER A 141 5.75 15.40 -10.87
N GLU A 142 5.48 14.31 -10.16
CA GLU A 142 5.52 14.24 -8.70
C GLU A 142 6.95 14.09 -8.17
N PHE A 143 7.83 13.45 -8.94
CA PHE A 143 9.23 13.24 -8.60
C PHE A 143 10.15 13.76 -9.70
N PRO A 144 10.44 15.09 -9.72
CA PRO A 144 11.34 15.69 -10.71
C PRO A 144 12.76 15.10 -10.74
N ILE A 145 13.15 14.36 -9.68
CA ILE A 145 14.39 13.60 -9.60
C ILE A 145 14.44 12.39 -10.56
N ILE A 146 13.31 11.97 -11.13
CA ILE A 146 13.24 10.90 -12.14
C ILE A 146 13.57 11.49 -13.51
N GLU A 147 14.80 11.26 -13.97
CA GLU A 147 15.26 11.70 -15.30
C GLU A 147 14.76 10.76 -16.41
N LYS A 148 14.84 9.44 -16.17
CA LYS A 148 14.31 8.39 -17.05
C LYS A 148 13.38 7.46 -16.32
N ILE A 149 12.33 7.02 -17.02
CA ILE A 149 11.41 5.99 -16.54
C ILE A 149 11.00 5.07 -17.68
N GLN A 150 10.87 3.79 -17.40
CA GLN A 150 10.18 2.84 -18.27
C GLN A 150 9.20 1.98 -17.48
N VAL A 151 8.12 1.56 -18.13
CA VAL A 151 7.07 0.74 -17.50
C VAL A 151 6.90 -0.54 -18.32
N THR A 152 6.90 -1.68 -17.64
CA THR A 152 6.61 -2.98 -18.23
C THR A 152 5.40 -3.60 -17.54
N PHE A 153 4.35 -3.85 -18.31
CA PHE A 153 3.21 -4.66 -17.88
C PHE A 153 3.44 -6.10 -18.33
N ILE A 154 3.33 -7.04 -17.40
CA ILE A 154 3.58 -8.47 -17.63
C ILE A 154 2.28 -9.20 -17.37
N THR A 155 1.67 -9.75 -18.42
CA THR A 155 0.38 -10.46 -18.37
C THR A 155 0.50 -11.91 -18.82
N ASP A 156 1.65 -12.30 -19.40
CA ASP A 156 1.98 -13.70 -19.65
C ASP A 156 2.16 -14.46 -18.31
N PRO A 157 1.35 -15.50 -18.02
CA PRO A 157 1.39 -16.18 -16.72
C PRO A 157 2.76 -16.76 -16.34
N LYS A 158 3.54 -17.25 -17.33
CA LYS A 158 4.86 -17.83 -17.04
C LYS A 158 5.84 -16.74 -16.63
N LYS A 159 5.85 -15.62 -17.36
CA LYS A 159 6.70 -14.46 -17.04
C LYS A 159 6.31 -13.80 -15.72
N VAL A 160 5.00 -13.72 -15.42
CA VAL A 160 4.55 -13.25 -14.10
C VAL A 160 5.11 -14.17 -13.01
N SER A 161 5.03 -15.49 -13.18
CA SER A 161 5.59 -16.45 -12.20
C SER A 161 7.09 -16.29 -11.97
N GLU A 162 7.86 -16.08 -13.04
CA GLU A 162 9.31 -15.87 -12.95
C GLU A 162 9.66 -14.57 -12.21
N TRP A 163 8.97 -13.48 -12.55
CA TRP A 163 9.20 -12.20 -11.90
C TRP A 163 8.65 -12.15 -10.48
N TYR A 164 7.53 -12.79 -10.19
CA TYR A 164 6.94 -12.88 -8.87
C TYR A 164 7.96 -13.41 -7.84
N LYS A 165 8.67 -14.49 -8.18
CA LYS A 165 9.74 -15.04 -7.33
C LYS A 165 10.87 -14.04 -7.09
N LYS A 166 11.27 -13.28 -8.10
CA LYS A 166 12.29 -12.22 -7.99
C LYS A 166 11.80 -11.05 -7.12
N ALA A 167 10.55 -10.64 -7.32
CA ALA A 167 9.92 -9.57 -6.57
C ALA A 167 9.87 -9.90 -5.07
N LEU A 168 9.45 -11.13 -4.70
CA LEU A 168 9.46 -11.60 -3.32
C LEU A 168 10.85 -11.52 -2.67
N GLN A 169 11.91 -11.90 -3.40
CA GLN A 169 13.28 -11.79 -2.90
C GLN A 169 13.70 -10.34 -2.66
N ILE A 170 13.28 -9.42 -3.53
CA ILE A 170 13.56 -7.99 -3.39
C ILE A 170 12.81 -7.40 -2.20
N TYR A 171 11.52 -7.71 -2.03
CA TYR A 171 10.74 -7.25 -0.88
C TYR A 171 11.34 -7.74 0.43
N GLU A 172 11.69 -9.03 0.51
CA GLU A 172 12.33 -9.60 1.70
C GLU A 172 13.66 -8.90 2.03
N ALA A 173 14.46 -8.55 1.01
CA ALA A 173 15.70 -7.81 1.21
C ALA A 173 15.45 -6.37 1.72
N ARG A 174 14.38 -5.71 1.25
CA ARG A 174 13.97 -4.38 1.74
C ARG A 174 13.51 -4.47 3.20
N ASP A 175 12.66 -5.44 3.53
CA ASP A 175 12.12 -5.59 4.88
C ASP A 175 13.21 -6.02 5.88
N ALA A 176 14.11 -6.93 5.48
CA ALA A 176 15.22 -7.39 6.33
C ALA A 176 16.14 -6.24 6.80
N ARG A 177 16.26 -5.15 6.03
CA ARG A 177 17.03 -3.97 6.42
C ARG A 177 16.42 -3.23 7.61
N ALA A 178 15.11 -3.29 7.78
CA ALA A 178 14.40 -2.66 8.89
C ALA A 178 14.43 -3.50 10.18
N ARG A 179 14.60 -4.84 10.08
CA ARG A 179 14.45 -5.81 11.20
C ARG A 179 15.44 -5.71 12.36
N GLY A 180 16.38 -4.77 12.33
CA GLY A 180 17.36 -4.58 13.41
C GLY A 180 17.16 -3.32 14.24
N MET A 181 16.28 -2.41 13.81
CA MET A 181 16.09 -1.13 14.49
C MET A 181 15.06 -1.23 15.60
N LYS A 182 15.25 -0.43 16.64
CA LYS A 182 14.29 -0.29 17.73
C LYS A 182 13.74 1.12 17.80
N ASP A 183 12.56 1.23 18.38
CA ASP A 183 11.95 2.54 18.66
C ASP A 183 12.83 3.43 19.52
N GLU A 184 13.66 2.85 20.41
CA GLU A 184 14.59 3.58 21.26
C GLU A 184 15.79 4.13 20.50
N ASP A 185 16.12 3.57 19.34
CA ASP A 185 17.27 3.97 18.51
C ASP A 185 16.98 5.24 17.69
N VAL A 186 15.73 5.74 17.72
CA VAL A 186 15.29 6.89 16.92
C VAL A 186 14.63 7.97 17.79
N THR A 187 14.83 9.22 17.37
CA THR A 187 14.24 10.41 18.00
C THR A 187 12.89 10.80 17.41
N GLU A 188 12.56 10.26 16.23
CA GLU A 188 11.35 10.55 15.48
C GLU A 188 10.72 9.29 14.92
N PHE A 189 9.40 9.32 14.81
CA PHE A 189 8.62 8.40 14.00
C PHE A 189 8.18 9.10 12.72
N TYR A 190 7.44 8.38 11.89
CA TYR A 190 6.85 8.94 10.68
C TYR A 190 5.37 8.64 10.62
N GLY A 191 4.64 9.51 9.95
CA GLY A 191 3.22 9.38 9.70
C GLY A 191 2.95 9.09 8.23
N CYS A 192 1.78 8.54 7.94
CA CYS A 192 1.26 8.45 6.59
C CYS A 192 -0.25 8.75 6.57
N VAL A 193 -0.67 9.66 5.68
CA VAL A 193 -2.08 10.01 5.43
C VAL A 193 -2.53 9.68 4.00
N LEU A 194 -1.75 8.88 3.26
CA LEU A 194 -2.07 8.52 1.87
C LEU A 194 -3.47 7.94 1.73
N CYS A 195 -3.91 7.13 2.70
CA CYS A 195 -5.22 6.46 2.63
C CYS A 195 -6.39 7.31 3.14
N GLN A 196 -6.21 8.62 3.41
CA GLN A 196 -7.31 9.50 3.83
C GLN A 196 -8.34 9.77 2.74
N SER A 197 -7.99 9.53 1.47
CA SER A 197 -8.95 9.47 0.35
C SER A 197 -10.06 8.44 0.57
N PHE A 198 -9.78 7.37 1.34
CA PHE A 198 -10.75 6.34 1.69
C PHE A 198 -11.24 6.41 3.15
N ALA A 199 -10.37 6.81 4.07
CA ALA A 199 -10.64 6.87 5.50
C ALA A 199 -10.16 8.22 6.06
N PRO A 200 -10.98 9.28 6.01
CA PRO A 200 -10.53 10.66 6.26
C PRO A 200 -9.89 10.90 7.63
N SER A 201 -10.31 10.17 8.67
CA SER A 201 -9.76 10.26 10.02
C SER A 201 -8.56 9.33 10.25
N HIS A 202 -8.19 8.48 9.28
CA HIS A 202 -7.11 7.53 9.45
C HIS A 202 -5.75 8.21 9.41
N VAL A 203 -4.86 7.78 10.30
CA VAL A 203 -3.45 8.17 10.33
C VAL A 203 -2.64 6.91 10.63
N CYS A 204 -1.66 6.61 9.77
CA CYS A 204 -0.63 5.63 10.10
C CYS A 204 0.50 6.29 10.89
N ILE A 205 0.93 5.65 11.97
CA ILE A 205 2.16 5.95 12.71
C ILE A 205 3.11 4.78 12.47
N ILE A 206 4.28 5.11 11.94
CA ILE A 206 5.30 4.18 11.46
C ILE A 206 6.55 4.39 12.31
N SER A 207 6.93 3.35 13.04
CA SER A 207 8.14 3.30 13.85
C SER A 207 9.04 2.15 13.37
N PRO A 208 10.29 2.07 13.83
CA PRO A 208 11.13 0.90 13.60
C PRO A 208 10.47 -0.43 13.98
N ASN A 209 9.67 -0.46 15.05
CA ASN A 209 9.00 -1.66 15.52
C ASN A 209 7.51 -1.77 15.11
N ARG A 210 6.99 -0.82 14.33
CA ARG A 210 5.66 -0.90 13.73
C ARG A 210 5.66 -0.35 12.31
N ILE A 211 5.76 -1.25 11.33
CA ILE A 211 5.60 -0.93 9.90
C ILE A 211 4.17 -0.42 9.63
N SER A 212 4.00 0.35 8.54
CA SER A 212 2.66 0.71 8.05
C SER A 212 1.78 -0.53 7.88
N LEU A 213 0.49 -0.42 8.20
CA LEU A 213 -0.44 -1.55 8.19
C LEU A 213 -0.57 -2.23 6.82
N CYS A 214 -0.29 -1.51 5.72
CA CYS A 214 -0.30 -2.08 4.38
C CYS A 214 0.93 -2.93 4.05
N GLY A 215 1.96 -2.93 4.90
CA GLY A 215 3.22 -3.65 4.67
C GLY A 215 4.17 -2.98 3.68
N ALA A 216 3.78 -1.89 3.03
CA ALA A 216 4.56 -1.29 1.95
C ALA A 216 5.67 -0.33 2.41
N ILE A 217 5.43 0.39 3.51
CA ILE A 217 6.31 1.48 3.99
C ILE A 217 6.80 1.16 5.40
N ASN A 218 8.12 0.95 5.55
CA ASN A 218 8.80 0.90 6.84
C ASN A 218 9.32 2.30 7.27
N TRP A 219 9.98 2.38 8.43
CA TRP A 219 10.49 3.64 8.95
C TRP A 219 11.52 4.34 8.02
N PHE A 220 12.43 3.57 7.39
CA PHE A 220 13.39 4.14 6.44
C PHE A 220 12.71 4.68 5.19
N ASP A 221 11.72 3.96 4.67
CA ASP A 221 10.96 4.38 3.50
C ASP A 221 10.18 5.67 3.81
N ALA A 222 9.52 5.72 4.97
CA ALA A 222 8.76 6.90 5.39
C ALA A 222 9.66 8.13 5.59
N ARG A 223 10.87 7.93 6.14
CA ARG A 223 11.91 8.97 6.24
C ARG A 223 12.35 9.46 4.87
N ALA A 224 12.64 8.55 3.95
CA ALA A 224 13.06 8.89 2.61
C ALA A 224 11.95 9.63 1.84
N ALA A 225 10.70 9.18 1.98
CA ALA A 225 9.52 9.82 1.41
C ALA A 225 9.34 11.25 1.91
N ALA A 226 9.37 11.47 3.23
CA ALA A 226 9.23 12.80 3.82
C ALA A 226 10.39 13.75 3.45
N ARG A 227 11.57 13.22 3.13
CA ARG A 227 12.72 14.00 2.66
C ARG A 227 12.56 14.42 1.20
N VAL A 228 12.14 13.49 0.34
CA VAL A 228 12.03 13.70 -1.11
C VAL A 228 10.80 14.54 -1.46
N ASP A 229 9.68 14.30 -0.78
CA ASP A 229 8.45 15.09 -0.92
C ASP A 229 7.95 15.56 0.45
N PRO A 230 8.47 16.70 0.96
CA PRO A 230 8.07 17.24 2.27
C PRO A 230 6.60 17.67 2.38
N LYS A 231 5.89 17.80 1.24
CA LYS A 231 4.46 18.13 1.19
C LYS A 231 3.60 16.90 0.91
N GLY A 232 4.23 15.74 0.74
CA GLY A 232 3.58 14.49 0.45
C GLY A 232 2.82 13.89 1.63
N PRO A 233 2.29 12.68 1.45
CA PRO A 233 1.48 12.01 2.46
C PRO A 233 2.29 11.50 3.66
N ASN A 234 3.61 11.38 3.52
CA ASN A 234 4.53 10.97 4.58
C ASN A 234 5.18 12.19 5.25
N PHE A 235 5.20 12.19 6.58
CA PHE A 235 5.70 13.33 7.36
C PHE A 235 6.35 12.86 8.65
N MET A 236 7.26 13.67 9.19
CA MET A 236 7.92 13.38 10.47
C MET A 236 6.94 13.54 11.64
N VAL A 237 7.05 12.65 12.62
CA VAL A 237 6.27 12.65 13.87
C VAL A 237 7.26 12.75 15.02
N PRO A 238 7.33 13.89 15.72
CA PRO A 238 8.11 13.98 16.95
C PRO A 238 7.56 12.99 17.97
N LYS A 239 8.44 12.22 18.64
CA LYS A 239 7.99 11.30 19.69
C LYS A 239 7.38 12.07 20.87
N GLY A 240 8.00 13.17 21.28
CA GLY A 240 7.61 13.86 22.50
C GLY A 240 7.94 13.02 23.74
N GLU A 241 7.13 13.15 24.79
CA GLU A 241 7.28 12.39 26.03
C GLU A 241 6.74 10.96 25.87
N LEU A 242 7.48 9.97 26.36
CA LEU A 242 6.99 8.61 26.50
C LEU A 242 6.05 8.56 27.70
N LEU A 243 4.75 8.37 27.44
CA LEU A 243 3.69 8.35 28.45
C LEU A 243 3.45 6.95 29.00
N ASP A 244 3.55 5.93 28.13
CA ASP A 244 3.39 4.53 28.50
C ASP A 244 4.27 3.65 27.61
N GLU A 245 5.27 2.99 28.20
CA GLU A 245 6.21 2.12 27.48
C GLU A 245 5.57 0.83 26.98
N VAL A 246 4.63 0.27 27.73
CA VAL A 246 4.00 -1.02 27.42
C VAL A 246 3.00 -0.84 26.29
N HIS A 247 2.18 0.20 26.32
CA HIS A 247 1.25 0.50 25.24
C HIS A 247 1.91 1.21 24.05
N GLY A 248 3.12 1.76 24.24
CA GLY A 248 3.78 2.61 23.25
C GLY A 248 3.04 3.91 23.04
N GLU A 249 2.64 4.58 24.13
CA GLU A 249 1.96 5.87 24.07
C GLU A 249 2.97 7.01 24.18
N TYR A 250 2.91 7.91 23.21
CA TYR A 250 3.82 9.04 23.09
C TYR A 250 3.03 10.33 22.92
N SER A 251 3.39 11.39 23.65
CA SER A 251 2.62 12.64 23.61
C SER A 251 2.61 13.30 22.23
N GLY A 252 3.74 13.24 21.50
CA GLY A 252 3.83 13.77 20.14
C GLY A 252 3.08 12.94 19.11
N VAL A 253 2.99 11.61 19.30
CA VAL A 253 2.13 10.75 18.48
C VAL A 253 0.66 11.11 18.67
N ASN A 254 0.22 11.31 19.92
CA ASN A 254 -1.16 11.73 20.23
C ASN A 254 -1.50 13.09 19.61
N GLU A 255 -0.61 14.08 19.71
CA GLU A 255 -0.80 15.40 19.12
C GLU A 255 -0.95 15.33 17.59
N VAL A 256 -0.05 14.58 16.93
CA VAL A 256 -0.10 14.38 15.49
C VAL A 256 -1.35 13.61 15.07
N ALA A 257 -1.70 12.54 15.78
CA ALA A 257 -2.91 11.76 15.49
C ALA A 257 -4.14 12.66 15.56
N LYS A 258 -4.26 13.49 16.60
CA LYS A 258 -5.36 14.47 16.76
C LYS A 258 -5.40 15.47 15.61
N GLN A 259 -4.26 16.05 15.26
CA GLN A 259 -4.19 17.02 14.16
C GLN A 259 -4.57 16.40 12.82
N LYS A 260 -4.00 15.23 12.49
CA LYS A 260 -4.13 14.61 11.18
C LYS A 260 -5.43 13.84 11.00
N SER A 261 -6.09 13.43 12.09
CA SER A 261 -7.41 12.78 12.07
C SER A 261 -8.59 13.76 12.14
N LEU A 262 -8.34 15.08 12.01
CA LEU A 262 -9.36 16.13 12.17
C LEU A 262 -10.00 16.16 13.57
N GLY A 263 -9.27 15.68 14.59
CA GLY A 263 -9.71 15.65 15.98
C GLY A 263 -10.38 14.35 16.42
N GLU A 264 -10.61 13.40 15.50
CA GLU A 264 -11.32 12.15 15.80
C GLU A 264 -10.48 11.16 16.65
N VAL A 265 -9.16 11.16 16.50
CA VAL A 265 -8.24 10.28 17.22
C VAL A 265 -7.37 11.11 18.15
N GLU A 266 -7.65 11.07 19.45
CA GLU A 266 -6.90 11.87 20.43
C GLU A 266 -5.70 11.14 21.04
N ARG A 267 -5.75 9.80 21.08
CA ARG A 267 -4.73 8.94 21.69
C ARG A 267 -4.45 7.74 20.81
N VAL A 268 -3.20 7.30 20.76
CA VAL A 268 -2.81 6.08 20.05
C VAL A 268 -1.87 5.24 20.92
N TRP A 269 -2.29 4.02 21.21
CA TRP A 269 -1.47 2.97 21.76
C TRP A 269 -0.89 2.15 20.62
N MET A 270 0.39 2.35 20.37
CA MET A 270 1.09 1.73 19.25
C MET A 270 1.27 0.22 19.38
N TYR A 271 1.10 -0.36 20.58
CA TYR A 271 1.37 -1.77 20.82
C TYR A 271 0.23 -2.50 21.53
N SER A 272 -1.00 -2.00 21.37
CA SER A 272 -2.22 -2.65 21.85
C SER A 272 -3.34 -2.60 20.81
N MET A 273 -4.23 -3.58 20.86
CA MET A 273 -5.52 -3.61 20.16
C MET A 273 -6.72 -3.28 21.06
N PHE A 274 -6.50 -2.95 22.33
CA PHE A 274 -7.52 -2.57 23.31
C PHE A 274 -7.35 -1.10 23.74
N GLY A 275 -8.43 -0.46 24.22
CA GLY A 275 -8.44 0.95 24.59
C GLY A 275 -8.29 1.90 23.40
N TYR A 276 -7.06 2.34 23.11
CA TYR A 276 -6.77 3.34 22.06
C TYR A 276 -5.97 2.74 20.88
N PRO A 277 -6.45 1.68 20.23
CA PRO A 277 -5.69 1.01 19.19
C PRO A 277 -5.38 1.94 18.04
N HIS A 278 -4.27 1.69 17.37
CA HIS A 278 -3.95 2.36 16.12
C HIS A 278 -5.06 2.14 15.06
N THR A 279 -5.57 3.20 14.45
CA THR A 279 -6.66 3.09 13.46
C THR A 279 -6.25 2.31 12.20
N SER A 280 -7.24 1.85 11.42
CA SER A 280 -7.01 1.17 10.15
C SER A 280 -7.79 1.82 9.00
N CYS A 281 -7.19 1.93 7.81
CA CYS A 281 -7.91 2.38 6.61
C CYS A 281 -8.67 1.22 5.95
N GLY A 282 -8.01 0.46 5.08
CA GLY A 282 -8.62 -0.67 4.37
C GLY A 282 -7.64 -1.53 3.58
N CYS A 283 -6.33 -1.21 3.60
CA CYS A 283 -5.28 -1.90 2.84
C CYS A 283 -4.37 -2.75 3.73
N PHE A 284 -4.77 -3.08 4.96
CA PHE A 284 -4.02 -3.97 5.86
C PHE A 284 -3.87 -5.38 5.29
N GLU A 285 -2.71 -6.01 5.47
CA GLU A 285 -2.47 -7.37 4.96
C GLU A 285 -3.21 -8.43 5.78
N ALA A 286 -3.33 -8.22 7.09
CA ALA A 286 -4.05 -9.10 7.99
C ALA A 286 -4.88 -8.31 9.02
N ILE A 287 -5.79 -9.01 9.70
CA ILE A 287 -6.53 -8.48 10.84
C ILE A 287 -6.20 -9.33 12.06
N ALA A 288 -5.75 -8.68 13.13
CA ALA A 288 -5.77 -9.24 14.48
C ALA A 288 -7.16 -9.02 15.08
N PHE A 289 -7.75 -10.07 15.65
CA PHE A 289 -9.05 -10.01 16.32
C PHE A 289 -9.03 -10.78 17.64
N TYR A 290 -9.71 -10.27 18.65
CA TYR A 290 -9.79 -10.92 19.96
C TYR A 290 -10.79 -12.09 19.96
N ILE A 291 -10.46 -13.16 20.69
CA ILE A 291 -11.25 -14.38 20.86
C ILE A 291 -11.50 -14.58 22.37
N PRO A 292 -12.65 -14.11 22.90
CA PRO A 292 -12.94 -14.16 24.33
C PRO A 292 -12.91 -15.57 24.93
N GLU A 293 -13.31 -16.59 24.18
CA GLU A 293 -13.45 -17.97 24.66
C GLU A 293 -12.13 -18.62 25.06
N VAL A 294 -11.02 -18.14 24.49
CA VAL A 294 -9.67 -18.63 24.78
C VAL A 294 -8.75 -17.52 25.32
N ASP A 295 -9.31 -16.34 25.58
CA ASP A 295 -8.59 -15.13 25.97
C ASP A 295 -7.34 -14.91 25.10
N GLY A 296 -7.54 -14.94 23.78
CA GLY A 296 -6.45 -14.97 22.81
C GLY A 296 -6.70 -14.10 21.59
N ILE A 297 -5.66 -13.94 20.77
CA ILE A 297 -5.71 -13.13 19.55
C ILE A 297 -5.65 -14.06 18.34
N GLY A 298 -6.67 -13.99 17.50
CA GLY A 298 -6.69 -14.62 16.19
C GLY A 298 -6.13 -13.69 15.12
N ILE A 299 -5.41 -14.24 14.14
CA ILE A 299 -4.97 -13.51 12.95
C ILE A 299 -5.64 -14.11 11.72
N VAL A 300 -6.19 -13.26 10.86
CA VAL A 300 -6.69 -13.66 9.54
C VAL A 300 -6.02 -12.86 8.44
N ASP A 301 -5.40 -13.56 7.51
CA ASP A 301 -4.79 -12.98 6.31
C ASP A 301 -5.86 -12.58 5.29
N ARG A 302 -5.59 -11.52 4.52
CA ARG A 302 -6.50 -11.00 3.48
C ARG A 302 -6.84 -12.02 2.39
N GLY A 303 -5.91 -12.91 2.07
CA GLY A 303 -6.09 -13.98 1.08
C GLY A 303 -6.89 -15.17 1.61
N TYR A 304 -7.23 -15.23 2.91
CA TYR A 304 -8.00 -16.33 3.45
C TYR A 304 -9.48 -16.23 3.04
N GLU A 305 -9.92 -17.18 2.21
CA GLU A 305 -11.30 -17.22 1.69
C GLU A 305 -12.31 -17.85 2.66
N GLY A 306 -11.83 -18.54 3.69
CA GLY A 306 -12.67 -19.23 4.65
C GLY A 306 -13.27 -18.30 5.70
N THR A 307 -14.03 -18.93 6.60
CA THR A 307 -14.51 -18.28 7.81
C THR A 307 -13.48 -18.46 8.93
N ALA A 308 -13.16 -17.39 9.66
CA ALA A 308 -12.30 -17.44 10.82
C ALA A 308 -13.04 -18.09 12.02
N VAL A 309 -12.30 -18.38 13.10
CA VAL A 309 -12.85 -19.07 14.28
C VAL A 309 -13.98 -18.32 14.98
N ASN A 310 -14.08 -17.00 14.79
CA ASN A 310 -15.18 -16.15 15.27
C ASN A 310 -16.43 -16.19 14.36
N GLY A 311 -16.46 -17.03 13.32
CA GLY A 311 -17.59 -17.15 12.40
C GLY A 311 -17.66 -16.06 11.32
N LEU A 312 -16.64 -15.19 11.20
CA LEU A 312 -16.60 -14.11 10.21
C LEU A 312 -15.60 -14.39 9.08
N ALA A 313 -15.94 -14.01 7.86
CA ALA A 313 -14.99 -13.93 6.74
C ALA A 313 -14.11 -12.67 6.87
N PHE A 314 -12.94 -12.65 6.24
CA PHE A 314 -12.04 -11.49 6.22
C PHE A 314 -12.74 -10.20 5.79
N SER A 315 -13.55 -10.25 4.72
CA SER A 315 -14.26 -9.08 4.20
C SER A 315 -15.23 -8.45 5.20
N THR A 316 -15.90 -9.27 6.02
CA THR A 316 -16.78 -8.79 7.08
C THR A 316 -15.98 -8.11 8.19
N MET A 317 -14.88 -8.72 8.63
CA MET A 317 -14.01 -8.13 9.65
C MET A 317 -13.32 -6.86 9.14
N ALA A 318 -12.93 -6.82 7.86
CA ALA A 318 -12.29 -5.65 7.25
C ALA A 318 -13.21 -4.42 7.27
N ASN A 319 -14.51 -4.61 7.04
CA ASN A 319 -15.51 -3.54 7.14
C ASN A 319 -15.68 -3.01 8.58
N GLN A 320 -15.46 -3.86 9.59
CA GLN A 320 -15.50 -3.45 11.00
C GLN A 320 -14.21 -2.74 11.41
N THR A 321 -13.07 -3.28 11.01
CA THR A 321 -11.73 -2.82 11.41
C THR A 321 -11.35 -1.51 10.73
N GLY A 322 -11.74 -1.34 9.46
CA GLY A 322 -11.34 -0.21 8.63
C GLY A 322 -12.10 1.09 8.88
N GLY A 323 -11.83 2.09 8.03
CA GLY A 323 -12.55 3.36 8.01
C GLY A 323 -12.01 4.44 8.97
N GLY A 324 -10.79 4.28 9.49
CA GLY A 324 -10.13 5.30 10.30
C GLY A 324 -10.66 5.41 11.72
N LYS A 325 -11.27 4.34 12.24
CA LYS A 325 -11.83 4.26 13.58
C LYS A 325 -10.90 3.50 14.52
N GLN A 326 -11.00 3.76 15.81
CA GLN A 326 -10.44 2.90 16.85
C GLN A 326 -11.49 1.86 17.22
N VAL A 327 -11.18 0.59 16.95
CA VAL A 327 -12.09 -0.52 17.19
C VAL A 327 -11.38 -1.48 18.11
N GLU A 328 -11.81 -1.52 19.37
CA GLU A 328 -11.24 -2.44 20.34
C GLU A 328 -11.47 -3.89 19.92
N GLY A 329 -10.45 -4.72 20.12
CA GLY A 329 -10.53 -6.13 19.75
C GLY A 329 -10.39 -6.39 18.24
N PHE A 330 -10.17 -5.38 17.40
CA PHE A 330 -9.88 -5.54 15.97
C PHE A 330 -8.79 -4.57 15.50
N ASN A 331 -7.68 -5.07 14.96
CA ASN A 331 -6.61 -4.23 14.43
C ASN A 331 -6.10 -4.71 13.07
N GLY A 332 -6.10 -3.80 12.09
CA GLY A 332 -5.46 -4.03 10.81
C GLY A 332 -3.95 -3.94 10.95
N ILE A 333 -3.25 -4.99 10.54
CA ILE A 333 -1.81 -5.14 10.68
C ILE A 333 -1.15 -5.55 9.36
N ALA A 334 0.14 -5.30 9.26
CA ALA A 334 0.99 -5.89 8.22
C ALA A 334 1.54 -7.23 8.70
N ILE A 335 1.87 -8.12 7.76
CA ILE A 335 2.49 -9.41 8.07
C ILE A 335 3.84 -9.21 8.76
N GLU A 336 4.62 -8.23 8.30
CA GLU A 336 5.94 -7.93 8.86
C GLU A 336 5.87 -7.39 10.31
N TYR A 337 4.75 -6.77 10.72
CA TYR A 337 4.58 -6.33 12.11
C TYR A 337 4.58 -7.51 13.10
N MET A 338 4.10 -8.70 12.69
CA MET A 338 4.11 -9.91 13.54
C MET A 338 5.53 -10.40 13.88
N ARG A 339 6.56 -9.93 13.17
CA ARG A 339 7.98 -10.24 13.46
C ARG A 339 8.61 -9.25 14.43
N SER A 340 7.91 -8.17 14.76
CA SER A 340 8.39 -7.14 15.66
C SER A 340 8.49 -7.66 17.10
N PRO A 341 9.54 -7.30 17.86
CA PRO A 341 9.58 -7.58 19.30
C PRO A 341 8.51 -6.79 20.09
N ARG A 342 7.88 -5.79 19.47
CA ARG A 342 6.79 -4.99 20.06
C ARG A 342 5.41 -5.42 19.53
N PHE A 343 5.30 -6.52 18.79
CA PHE A 343 4.01 -6.99 18.24
C PHE A 343 3.00 -7.17 19.37
N LEU A 344 1.95 -6.33 19.39
CA LEU A 344 0.87 -6.33 20.38
C LEU A 344 1.35 -6.57 21.83
N GLN A 345 2.49 -5.97 22.19
CA GLN A 345 3.19 -6.33 23.44
C GLN A 345 2.35 -6.10 24.70
N ALA A 346 1.46 -5.10 24.68
CA ALA A 346 0.59 -4.78 25.82
C ALA A 346 -0.47 -5.87 26.03
N ASP A 347 -0.74 -6.66 24.99
CA ASP A 347 -1.79 -7.67 24.94
C ASP A 347 -1.22 -9.10 25.03
N GLY A 348 0.09 -9.24 25.29
CA GLY A 348 0.75 -10.53 25.53
C GLY A 348 1.73 -11.00 24.46
N GLY A 349 1.81 -10.30 23.33
CA GLY A 349 2.73 -10.63 22.24
C GLY A 349 2.18 -11.57 21.18
#